data_AF-A0A2B7ZL14-F1
#
_entry.id   AF-A0A2B7ZL14-F1
#
_cell.length_a   1.000
_cell.length_b   1.000
_cell.length_c   1.000
_cell.angle_alpha   90.00
_cell.angle_beta   90.00
_cell.angle_gamma   90.00
#
_symmetry.space_group_name_H-M   'P 1'
#
loop_
_entity.id
_entity.type
_entity.pdbx_description
1 polymer ?
#
loop_
_entity_poly.entity_id
_entity_poly.type
_entity_poly.pdbx_seq_one_letter_code
_entity_poly.pdbx_strand_id
1 'polypeptide(L)'
;MEECPKHDLDAMRFVSRTETNNGISAYVKSMEEVAPNPSRTLSTAVSGSVLSSFYQDKEYYSGRDVYYLVPKKKMTAEEMIFYAHCIKANRYKYNYGRAANKTLRKIMLPGEMSEELKKITIASINIPTRRPLAEQKYELNPSRWEWFEIQELFEVKKGKRLTKEDITEGRVPFIASIDSTNGCREFIGQPPIHPGNAITVNYNGSVAEAFYQPKPFWASDDVNVLCPKFKMDPYIALFMVTLIKAEK
;
A
#
# COMPACT_ATOMS: atom_id res chain seq x y z
N MET A 1 -17.02 21.45 -13.53
CA MET A 1 -17.01 20.22 -12.71
C MET A 1 -17.03 20.65 -11.26
N GLU A 2 -18.12 20.39 -10.55
CA GLU A 2 -18.26 20.73 -9.12
C GLU A 2 -17.88 19.51 -8.28
N GLU A 3 -16.89 19.64 -7.40
CA GLU A 3 -16.51 18.59 -6.45
C GLU A 3 -17.56 18.46 -5.35
N CYS A 4 -17.84 17.24 -4.91
CA CYS A 4 -18.85 16.92 -3.90
C CYS A 4 -18.37 15.79 -2.98
N PRO A 5 -18.96 15.64 -1.78
CA PRO A 5 -18.72 14.48 -0.93
C PRO A 5 -19.08 13.15 -1.60
N LYS A 6 -18.32 12.10 -1.28
CA LYS A 6 -18.54 10.73 -1.80
C LYS A 6 -19.96 10.17 -1.55
N HIS A 7 -20.63 10.65 -0.51
CA HIS A 7 -21.91 10.12 -0.04
C HIS A 7 -23.12 10.83 -0.64
N ASP A 8 -22.92 11.85 -1.47
CA ASP A 8 -24.02 12.52 -2.17
C ASP A 8 -24.68 11.56 -3.17
N LEU A 9 -26.00 11.70 -3.35
CA LEU A 9 -26.79 10.81 -4.22
C LEU A 9 -26.30 10.84 -5.67
N ASP A 10 -25.87 12.01 -6.16
CA ASP A 10 -25.41 12.23 -7.53
C ASP A 10 -23.88 12.26 -7.66
N ALA A 11 -23.16 11.75 -6.66
CA ALA A 11 -21.69 11.72 -6.66
C ALA A 11 -21.16 10.70 -7.67
N MET A 12 -20.48 11.20 -8.70
CA MET A 12 -19.73 10.41 -9.67
C MET A 12 -18.24 10.42 -9.38
N ARG A 13 -17.56 9.31 -9.69
CA ARG A 13 -16.10 9.23 -9.53
C ARG A 13 -15.42 10.10 -10.59
N PHE A 14 -14.43 10.88 -10.17
CA PHE A 14 -13.50 11.53 -11.10
C PHE A 14 -12.15 10.81 -11.06
N VAL A 15 -11.80 10.18 -12.19
CA VAL A 15 -10.59 9.39 -12.37
C VAL A 15 -9.50 10.23 -13.03
N SER A 16 -8.37 10.38 -12.35
CA SER A 16 -7.21 11.12 -12.84
C SER A 16 -6.00 10.21 -13.01
N ARG A 17 -4.80 10.80 -13.01
CA ARG A 17 -3.52 10.10 -13.22
C ARG A 17 -2.90 9.59 -11.91
N THR A 18 -3.65 9.54 -10.80
CA THR A 18 -3.12 9.02 -9.54
C THR A 18 -2.85 7.51 -9.63
N GLU A 19 -1.81 7.03 -8.96
CA GLU A 19 -1.49 5.60 -8.87
C GLU A 19 -2.16 4.90 -7.67
N THR A 20 -2.92 5.66 -6.88
CA THR A 20 -3.62 5.19 -5.69
C THR A 20 -5.14 5.24 -5.89
N ASN A 21 -5.89 4.66 -4.94
CA ASN A 21 -7.36 4.76 -4.86
C ASN A 21 -8.11 4.43 -6.17
N ASN A 22 -7.65 3.42 -6.92
CA ASN A 22 -8.21 3.03 -8.22
C ASN A 22 -8.28 4.18 -9.26
N GLY A 23 -7.37 5.14 -9.17
CA GLY A 23 -7.34 6.31 -10.05
C GLY A 23 -8.31 7.42 -9.63
N ILE A 24 -9.16 7.20 -8.62
CA ILE A 24 -10.18 8.15 -8.17
C ILE A 24 -9.50 9.24 -7.33
N SER A 25 -9.49 10.48 -7.84
CA SER A 25 -8.93 11.62 -7.12
C SER A 25 -9.98 12.51 -6.46
N ALA A 26 -11.23 12.46 -6.92
CA ALA A 26 -12.33 13.24 -6.37
C ALA A 26 -13.69 12.58 -6.66
N TYR A 27 -14.74 13.10 -6.02
CA TYR A 27 -16.13 12.84 -6.38
C TYR A 27 -16.74 14.14 -6.89
N VAL A 28 -17.52 14.08 -7.96
CA VAL A 28 -18.05 15.25 -8.65
C VAL A 28 -19.51 15.03 -8.98
N LYS A 29 -20.30 16.10 -9.00
CA LYS A 29 -21.71 15.99 -9.41
C LYS A 29 -21.81 15.55 -10.87
N SER A 30 -22.86 14.79 -11.17
CA SER A 30 -23.21 14.44 -12.55
C SER A 30 -23.38 15.70 -13.41
N MET A 31 -23.00 15.61 -14.68
CA MET A 31 -23.09 16.72 -15.63
C MET A 31 -24.10 16.40 -16.70
N GLU A 32 -25.06 17.30 -16.93
CA GLU A 32 -26.09 17.12 -17.96
C GLU A 32 -25.50 17.09 -19.37
N GLU A 33 -24.48 17.90 -19.65
CA GLU A 33 -23.93 18.07 -21.00
C GLU A 33 -22.78 17.11 -21.34
N VAL A 34 -22.25 16.37 -20.35
CA VAL A 34 -21.08 15.51 -20.53
C VAL A 34 -21.44 14.08 -20.13
N ALA A 35 -21.51 13.19 -21.12
CA ALA A 35 -21.69 11.78 -20.86
C ALA A 35 -20.48 11.20 -20.08
N PRO A 36 -20.70 10.42 -19.02
CA PRO A 36 -19.62 9.76 -18.30
C PRO A 36 -19.00 8.64 -19.15
N ASN A 37 -17.77 8.26 -18.80
CA ASN A 37 -17.17 7.04 -19.35
C ASN A 37 -17.94 5.81 -18.85
N PRO A 38 -18.10 4.78 -19.69
CA PRO A 38 -18.88 3.60 -19.33
C PRO A 38 -18.20 2.76 -18.24
N SER A 39 -19.03 2.07 -17.45
CA SER A 39 -18.57 1.02 -16.52
C SER A 39 -17.99 -0.19 -17.26
N ARG A 40 -17.36 -1.11 -16.51
CA ARG A 40 -16.72 -2.32 -17.03
C ARG A 40 -15.60 -2.04 -18.03
N THR A 41 -14.86 -0.95 -17.80
CA THR A 41 -13.71 -0.54 -18.59
C THR A 41 -12.44 -0.52 -17.74
N LEU A 42 -11.27 -0.44 -18.38
CA LEU A 42 -10.02 -0.12 -17.68
C LEU A 42 -9.69 1.35 -17.89
N SER A 43 -9.50 2.12 -16.82
CA SER A 43 -8.92 3.46 -16.90
C SER A 43 -7.40 3.36 -16.83
N THR A 44 -6.66 3.94 -17.77
CA THR A 44 -5.19 3.93 -17.82
C THR A 44 -4.64 5.34 -18.01
N ALA A 45 -3.82 5.79 -17.05
CA ALA A 45 -3.09 7.05 -17.16
C ALA A 45 -2.01 6.95 -18.26
N VAL A 46 -2.03 7.89 -19.21
CA VAL A 46 -1.08 7.91 -20.34
C VAL A 46 0.08 8.90 -20.15
N SER A 47 -0.01 9.78 -19.16
CA SER A 47 1.06 10.70 -18.72
C SER A 47 1.10 10.72 -17.18
N GLY A 48 2.08 11.41 -16.57
CA GLY A 48 2.20 11.44 -15.11
C GLY A 48 2.55 10.06 -14.54
N SER A 49 1.64 9.45 -13.79
CA SER A 49 1.78 8.06 -13.34
C SER A 49 1.48 7.08 -14.49
N VAL A 50 2.37 7.05 -15.49
CA VAL A 50 2.16 6.34 -16.74
C VAL A 50 1.87 4.85 -16.50
N LEU A 51 0.83 4.35 -17.16
CA LEU A 51 0.29 2.99 -17.06
C LEU A 51 -0.35 2.61 -15.72
N SER A 52 -0.54 3.54 -14.79
CA SER A 52 -1.48 3.32 -13.68
C SER A 52 -2.85 2.98 -14.26
N SER A 53 -3.25 1.72 -14.10
CA SER A 53 -4.39 1.10 -14.76
C SER A 53 -5.30 0.44 -13.74
N PHE A 54 -6.61 0.68 -13.85
CA PHE A 54 -7.60 0.23 -12.88
C PHE A 54 -8.89 -0.19 -13.56
N TYR A 55 -9.53 -1.23 -13.04
CA TYR A 55 -10.88 -1.62 -13.44
C TYR A 55 -11.91 -0.67 -12.82
N GLN A 56 -12.83 -0.17 -13.65
CA GLN A 56 -13.92 0.71 -13.23
C GLN A 56 -15.25 -0.06 -13.27
N ASP A 57 -15.76 -0.43 -12.10
CA ASP A 57 -17.02 -1.16 -11.93
C ASP A 57 -18.27 -0.27 -12.12
N LYS A 58 -18.09 1.05 -12.13
CA LYS A 58 -19.15 2.06 -12.29
C LYS A 58 -18.75 3.07 -13.36
N GLU A 59 -19.74 3.81 -13.85
CA GLU A 59 -19.51 4.97 -14.70
C GLU A 59 -18.73 6.06 -13.97
N TYR A 60 -17.96 6.85 -14.70
CA TYR A 60 -17.04 7.81 -14.12
C TYR A 60 -16.65 8.91 -15.11
N TYR A 61 -16.25 10.07 -14.60
CA TYR A 61 -15.59 11.09 -15.40
C TYR A 61 -14.07 10.93 -15.31
N SER A 62 -13.34 11.38 -16.32
CA SER A 62 -11.88 11.32 -16.29
C SER A 62 -11.22 12.61 -16.74
N GLY A 63 -9.99 12.82 -16.26
CA GLY A 63 -9.11 13.85 -16.79
C GLY A 63 -8.62 13.53 -18.21
N ARG A 64 -8.12 14.56 -18.91
CA ARG A 64 -7.67 14.50 -20.32
C ARG A 64 -6.65 13.39 -20.62
N ASP A 65 -5.72 13.16 -19.69
CA ASP A 65 -4.57 12.26 -19.89
C ASP A 65 -4.82 10.86 -19.30
N VAL A 66 -6.08 10.43 -19.26
CA VAL A 66 -6.53 9.09 -18.90
C VAL A 66 -7.31 8.52 -20.06
N TYR A 67 -6.88 7.37 -20.58
CA TYR A 67 -7.63 6.64 -21.60
C TYR A 67 -8.46 5.56 -20.93
N TYR A 68 -9.62 5.22 -21.49
CA TYR A 68 -10.37 4.04 -21.07
C TYR A 68 -10.31 2.96 -22.15
N LEU A 69 -10.19 1.71 -21.73
CA LEU A 69 -10.09 0.54 -22.59
C LEU A 69 -11.36 -0.28 -22.42
N VAL A 70 -12.05 -0.52 -23.54
CA VAL A 70 -13.23 -1.39 -23.63
C VAL A 70 -12.76 -2.77 -24.08
N PRO A 71 -13.15 -3.85 -23.39
CA PRO A 71 -12.73 -5.19 -23.78
C PRO A 71 -13.43 -5.60 -25.08
N LYS A 72 -12.66 -6.13 -26.05
CA LYS A 72 -13.19 -6.61 -27.33
C LYS A 72 -13.89 -7.97 -27.24
N LYS A 73 -13.66 -8.69 -26.15
CA LYS A 73 -14.29 -9.97 -25.80
C LYS A 73 -14.94 -9.81 -24.43
N LYS A 74 -15.99 -10.57 -24.15
CA LYS A 74 -16.57 -10.61 -22.80
C LYS A 74 -15.51 -11.09 -21.81
N MET A 75 -15.26 -10.31 -20.76
CA MET A 75 -14.31 -10.60 -19.70
C MET A 75 -14.98 -10.42 -18.34
N THR A 76 -14.54 -11.18 -17.33
CA THR A 76 -14.95 -11.02 -15.92
C THR A 76 -14.24 -9.83 -15.27
N ALA A 77 -14.67 -9.42 -14.07
CA ALA A 77 -14.00 -8.36 -13.34
C ALA A 77 -12.56 -8.77 -12.95
N GLU A 78 -12.37 -10.04 -12.58
CA GLU A 78 -11.07 -10.64 -12.27
C GLU A 78 -10.12 -10.58 -13.46
N GLU A 79 -10.58 -10.98 -14.66
CA GLU A 79 -9.79 -10.90 -15.89
C GLU A 79 -9.42 -9.44 -16.22
N MET A 80 -10.36 -8.51 -16.06
CA MET A 80 -10.10 -7.08 -16.25
C MET A 80 -9.05 -6.55 -15.28
N ILE A 81 -9.13 -6.91 -14.00
CA ILE A 81 -8.13 -6.54 -12.98
C ILE A 81 -6.76 -7.16 -13.30
N PHE A 82 -6.72 -8.42 -13.72
CA PHE A 82 -5.51 -9.08 -14.19
C PHE A 82 -4.85 -8.31 -15.34
N TYR A 83 -5.61 -7.96 -16.38
CA TYR A 83 -5.08 -7.19 -17.50
C TYR A 83 -4.65 -5.78 -17.09
N ALA A 84 -5.34 -5.12 -16.16
CA ALA A 84 -4.90 -3.85 -15.60
C ALA A 84 -3.52 -3.98 -14.93
N HIS A 85 -3.30 -5.08 -14.19
CA HIS A 85 -2.00 -5.39 -13.59
C HIS A 85 -0.92 -5.64 -14.66
N CYS A 86 -1.20 -6.44 -15.69
CA CYS A 86 -0.26 -6.68 -16.79
C CYS A 86 0.11 -5.39 -17.55
N ILE A 87 -0.85 -4.47 -17.75
CA ILE A 87 -0.56 -3.15 -18.33
C ILE A 87 0.38 -2.38 -17.38
N LYS A 88 0.06 -2.30 -16.09
CA LYS A 88 0.88 -1.60 -15.09
C LYS A 88 2.30 -2.17 -14.99
N ALA A 89 2.47 -3.48 -15.13
CA ALA A 89 3.78 -4.14 -15.11
C ALA A 89 4.72 -3.65 -16.23
N ASN A 90 4.19 -3.06 -17.32
CA ASN A 90 4.99 -2.47 -18.39
C ASN A 90 5.49 -1.04 -18.08
N ARG A 91 5.21 -0.47 -16.89
CA ARG A 91 5.56 0.92 -16.53
C ARG A 91 7.05 1.22 -16.60
N TYR A 92 7.92 0.23 -16.39
CA TYR A 92 9.38 0.38 -16.45
C TYR A 92 9.89 0.87 -17.82
N LYS A 93 9.08 0.73 -18.88
CA LYS A 93 9.39 1.25 -20.22
C LYS A 93 9.22 2.76 -20.34
N TYR A 94 8.65 3.43 -19.32
CA TYR A 94 8.24 4.82 -19.35
C TYR A 94 8.94 5.62 -18.24
N ASN A 95 9.24 6.89 -18.51
CA ASN A 95 9.90 7.81 -17.61
C ASN A 95 9.52 9.25 -17.97
N TYR A 96 10.13 10.24 -17.30
CA TYR A 96 9.89 11.65 -17.60
C TYR A 96 10.19 11.95 -19.08
N GLY A 97 9.20 12.50 -19.78
CA GLY A 97 9.27 12.77 -21.22
C GLY A 97 8.78 11.62 -22.13
N ARG A 98 8.58 10.41 -21.60
CA ARG A 98 8.06 9.26 -22.36
C ARG A 98 6.65 8.88 -21.89
N ALA A 99 5.65 9.49 -22.52
CA ALA A 99 4.23 9.19 -22.30
C ALA A 99 3.75 7.95 -23.09
N ALA A 100 2.63 7.34 -22.65
CA ALA A 100 2.04 6.16 -23.30
C ALA A 100 0.94 6.49 -24.32
N ASN A 101 0.66 7.77 -24.59
CA ASN A 101 -0.41 8.22 -25.51
C ASN A 101 -0.32 7.59 -26.91
N LYS A 102 0.90 7.32 -27.43
CA LYS A 102 1.12 6.68 -28.74
C LYS A 102 1.38 5.18 -28.66
N THR A 103 1.81 4.67 -27.52
CA THR A 103 2.35 3.30 -27.37
C THR A 103 1.44 2.37 -26.58
N LEU A 104 0.43 2.87 -25.85
CA LEU A 104 -0.52 2.06 -25.09
C LEU A 104 -1.10 0.90 -25.92
N ARG A 105 -1.50 1.20 -27.17
CA ARG A 105 -2.04 0.23 -28.13
C ARG A 105 -1.06 -0.84 -28.61
N LYS A 106 0.24 -0.70 -28.32
CA LYS A 106 1.31 -1.62 -28.72
C LYS A 106 1.87 -2.42 -27.53
N ILE A 107 1.28 -2.29 -26.34
CA ILE A 107 1.71 -3.05 -25.17
C ILE A 107 1.36 -4.52 -25.39
N MET A 108 2.36 -5.38 -25.28
CA MET A 108 2.19 -6.83 -25.30
C MET A 108 1.60 -7.27 -23.95
N LEU A 109 0.50 -7.99 -24.00
CA LEU A 109 -0.17 -8.58 -22.84
C LEU A 109 -0.27 -10.10 -23.04
N PRO A 110 -0.40 -10.89 -21.96
CA PRO A 110 -0.69 -12.32 -22.07
C PRO A 110 -1.96 -12.57 -22.88
N GLY A 111 -1.99 -13.66 -23.65
CA GLY A 111 -3.17 -14.03 -24.45
C GLY A 111 -4.39 -14.31 -23.57
N GLU A 112 -4.17 -14.95 -22.42
CA GLU A 112 -5.19 -15.34 -21.44
C GLU A 112 -4.64 -15.25 -20.01
N MET A 113 -5.54 -15.21 -19.03
CA MET A 113 -5.20 -15.37 -17.61
C MET A 113 -4.91 -16.84 -17.30
N SER A 114 -3.91 -17.14 -16.48
CA SER A 114 -3.56 -18.52 -16.13
C SER A 114 -4.67 -19.22 -15.33
N GLU A 115 -4.77 -20.55 -15.45
CA GLU A 115 -5.77 -21.36 -14.75
C GLU A 115 -5.67 -21.27 -13.22
N GLU A 116 -4.46 -21.06 -12.70
CA GLU A 116 -4.24 -20.85 -11.27
C GLU A 116 -4.87 -19.54 -10.80
N LEU A 117 -4.72 -18.46 -11.56
CA LEU A 117 -5.31 -17.16 -11.25
C LEU A 117 -6.83 -17.16 -11.43
N LYS A 118 -7.36 -17.94 -12.40
CA LYS A 118 -8.82 -18.13 -12.58
C LYS A 118 -9.51 -18.75 -11.36
N LYS A 119 -8.77 -19.46 -10.49
CA LYS A 119 -9.31 -20.02 -9.24
C LYS A 119 -9.49 -18.96 -8.14
N ILE A 120 -8.83 -17.81 -8.26
CA ILE A 120 -8.92 -16.72 -7.29
C ILE A 120 -10.09 -15.82 -7.69
N THR A 121 -11.08 -15.71 -6.81
CA THR A 121 -12.25 -14.83 -7.03
C THR A 121 -12.20 -13.67 -6.06
N ILE A 122 -12.70 -12.49 -6.45
CA ILE A 122 -12.74 -11.32 -5.54
C ILE A 122 -13.51 -11.66 -4.27
N ALA A 123 -14.59 -12.44 -4.38
CA ALA A 123 -15.40 -12.89 -3.26
C ALA A 123 -14.66 -13.81 -2.27
N SER A 124 -13.63 -14.54 -2.74
CA SER A 124 -12.80 -15.41 -1.88
C SER A 124 -11.74 -14.66 -1.07
N ILE A 125 -11.49 -13.39 -1.39
CA ILE A 125 -10.47 -12.59 -0.71
C ILE A 125 -11.06 -12.01 0.58
N ASN A 126 -10.48 -12.37 1.72
CA ASN A 126 -10.80 -11.74 3.00
C ASN A 126 -10.33 -10.28 2.99
N ILE A 127 -11.27 -9.36 2.80
CA ILE A 127 -10.98 -7.92 2.88
C ILE A 127 -10.98 -7.52 4.35
N PRO A 128 -9.86 -7.01 4.90
CA PRO A 128 -9.82 -6.52 6.28
C PRO A 128 -10.82 -5.37 6.43
N THR A 129 -11.69 -5.49 7.43
CA THR A 129 -12.68 -4.45 7.73
C THR A 129 -12.00 -3.25 8.37
N ARG A 130 -12.43 -2.04 7.99
CA ARG A 130 -12.07 -0.80 8.70
C ARG A 130 -12.89 -0.61 9.97
N ARG A 131 -13.85 -1.49 10.25
CA ARG A 131 -14.63 -1.44 11.49
C ARG A 131 -13.68 -1.66 12.67
N PRO A 132 -13.80 -0.86 13.74
CA PRO A 132 -13.00 -1.09 14.93
C PRO A 132 -13.32 -2.46 15.51
N LEU A 133 -12.32 -3.11 16.10
CA LEU A 133 -12.49 -4.40 16.77
C LEU A 133 -13.42 -4.28 17.99
N ALA A 134 -13.41 -3.13 18.65
CA ALA A 134 -14.28 -2.80 19.76
C ALA A 134 -15.11 -1.54 19.43
N GLU A 135 -16.42 -1.60 19.67
CA GLU A 135 -17.31 -0.45 19.54
C GLU A 135 -17.25 0.48 20.77
N GLN A 136 -16.75 -0.05 21.89
CA GLN A 136 -16.57 0.71 23.11
C GLN A 136 -15.56 1.84 22.90
N LYS A 137 -16.01 3.07 23.17
CA LYS A 137 -15.12 4.22 23.27
C LYS A 137 -14.40 4.17 24.61
N TYR A 138 -13.07 4.10 24.56
CA TYR A 138 -12.22 4.21 25.73
C TYR A 138 -11.80 5.67 25.89
N GLU A 139 -12.09 6.28 27.03
CA GLU A 139 -11.51 7.56 27.39
C GLU A 139 -10.14 7.33 28.02
N LEU A 140 -9.11 7.90 27.41
CA LEU A 140 -7.78 7.90 28.00
C LEU A 140 -7.78 8.89 29.17
N ASN A 141 -7.31 8.45 30.33
CA ASN A 141 -7.05 9.34 31.46
C ASN A 141 -5.53 9.57 31.59
N PRO A 142 -4.98 10.61 30.95
CA PRO A 142 -3.55 10.89 30.99
C PRO A 142 -3.10 11.52 32.32
N SER A 143 -4.01 11.83 33.25
CA SER A 143 -3.65 12.52 34.51
C SER A 143 -2.67 11.76 35.40
N ARG A 144 -2.54 10.44 35.21
CA ARG A 144 -1.60 9.58 35.93
C ARG A 144 -0.40 9.16 35.09
N TRP A 145 -0.24 9.71 33.89
CA TRP A 145 0.91 9.39 33.06
C TRP A 145 2.13 10.12 33.57
N GLU A 146 3.22 9.40 33.69
CA GLU A 146 4.51 9.92 34.13
C GLU A 146 5.48 9.86 32.95
N TRP A 147 6.45 10.77 32.98
CA TRP A 147 7.57 10.73 32.05
C TRP A 147 8.45 9.52 32.36
N PHE A 148 8.91 8.84 31.32
CA PHE A 148 9.83 7.73 31.41
C PHE A 148 10.88 7.84 30.30
N GLU A 149 12.05 7.28 30.53
CA GLU A 149 13.04 7.13 29.46
C GLU A 149 12.79 5.82 28.71
N ILE A 150 12.99 5.81 27.39
CA ILE A 150 12.84 4.58 26.58
C ILE A 150 13.66 3.43 27.16
N GLN A 151 14.86 3.73 27.66
CA GLN A 151 15.76 2.73 28.26
C GLN A 151 15.23 2.12 29.55
N GLU A 152 14.28 2.74 30.25
CA GLU A 152 13.64 2.15 31.45
C GLU A 152 12.73 0.99 31.05
N LEU A 153 12.04 1.12 29.91
CA LEU A 153 11.10 0.12 29.40
C LEU A 153 11.72 -0.87 28.42
N PHE A 154 12.78 -0.46 27.71
CA PHE A 154 13.37 -1.24 26.61
C PHE A 154 14.88 -1.35 26.71
N GLU A 155 15.42 -2.51 26.32
CA GLU A 155 16.82 -2.64 25.93
C GLU A 155 16.96 -2.20 24.47
N VAL A 156 17.78 -1.18 24.22
CA VAL A 156 18.01 -0.63 22.87
C VAL A 156 19.16 -1.38 22.20
N LYS A 157 18.88 -2.06 21.10
CA LYS A 157 19.86 -2.78 20.26
C LYS A 157 20.00 -2.10 18.90
N LYS A 158 21.15 -2.29 18.27
CA LYS A 158 21.40 -1.88 16.87
C LYS A 158 21.16 -3.06 15.95
N GLY A 159 20.63 -2.78 14.76
CA GLY A 159 20.70 -3.71 13.65
C GLY A 159 22.12 -3.84 13.09
N LYS A 160 22.27 -4.68 12.07
CA LYS A 160 23.55 -5.01 11.44
C LYS A 160 23.44 -4.88 9.92
N ARG A 161 24.42 -4.19 9.33
CA ARG A 161 24.52 -4.05 7.88
C ARG A 161 24.59 -5.42 7.20
N LEU A 162 23.82 -5.55 6.12
CA LEU A 162 23.84 -6.69 5.23
C LEU A 162 23.80 -6.17 3.79
N THR A 163 24.78 -6.55 2.97
CA THR A 163 24.88 -6.08 1.57
C THR A 163 23.96 -6.90 0.67
N LYS A 164 23.68 -6.43 -0.56
CA LYS A 164 22.83 -7.17 -1.49
C LYS A 164 23.48 -8.47 -1.94
N GLU A 165 24.80 -8.47 -2.02
CA GLU A 165 25.62 -9.60 -2.42
C GLU A 165 25.60 -10.73 -1.38
N ASP A 166 25.43 -10.37 -0.09
CA ASP A 166 25.36 -11.34 1.00
C ASP A 166 23.95 -11.91 1.21
N ILE A 167 22.91 -11.25 0.68
CA ILE A 167 21.52 -11.67 0.87
C ILE A 167 21.27 -12.97 0.11
N THR A 168 20.68 -13.94 0.81
CA THR A 168 20.17 -15.17 0.22
C THR A 168 18.66 -15.20 0.35
N GLU A 169 17.98 -15.94 -0.53
CA GLU A 169 16.51 -16.09 -0.45
C GLU A 169 16.12 -16.92 0.78
N GLY A 170 15.06 -16.49 1.47
CA GLY A 170 14.58 -17.21 2.64
C GLY A 170 13.27 -16.68 3.19
N ARG A 171 13.08 -16.85 4.51
CA ARG A 171 11.81 -16.57 5.21
C ARG A 171 11.96 -15.65 6.41
N VAL A 172 13.18 -15.16 6.70
CA VAL A 172 13.43 -14.25 7.81
C VAL A 172 13.16 -12.82 7.34
N PRO A 173 12.31 -12.03 8.01
CA PRO A 173 12.09 -10.64 7.64
C PRO A 173 13.37 -9.83 7.77
N PHE A 174 13.72 -9.08 6.73
CA PHE A 174 14.77 -8.06 6.77
C PHE A 174 14.15 -6.67 6.91
N ILE A 175 14.33 -6.09 8.09
CA ILE A 175 13.80 -4.77 8.45
C ILE A 175 14.81 -3.71 8.07
N ALA A 176 14.41 -2.79 7.19
CA ALA A 176 15.21 -1.68 6.71
C ALA A 176 14.58 -0.34 7.09
N SER A 177 15.31 0.75 6.84
CA SER A 177 14.90 2.13 7.12
C SER A 177 13.85 2.69 6.14
N ILE A 178 12.76 1.95 5.91
CA ILE A 178 11.62 2.32 5.05
C ILE A 178 10.38 2.71 5.88
N ASP A 179 9.43 3.40 5.27
CA ASP A 179 8.20 3.92 5.90
C ASP A 179 6.93 3.08 5.67
N SER A 180 7.10 1.90 5.09
CA SER A 180 5.99 1.05 4.65
C SER A 180 6.23 -0.42 4.96
N THR A 181 5.21 -1.25 4.78
CA THR A 181 5.31 -2.72 4.86
C THR A 181 5.88 -3.21 6.19
N ASN A 182 5.55 -2.54 7.30
CA ASN A 182 6.05 -2.86 8.63
C ASN A 182 7.59 -2.80 8.74
N GLY A 183 8.24 -1.97 7.92
CA GLY A 183 9.70 -1.88 7.81
C GLY A 183 10.35 -3.04 7.05
N CYS A 184 9.59 -4.07 6.66
CA CYS A 184 10.10 -5.26 5.99
C CYS A 184 10.35 -4.99 4.50
N ARG A 185 11.62 -4.94 4.09
CA ARG A 185 11.99 -4.73 2.69
C ARG A 185 11.89 -6.01 1.87
N GLU A 186 12.38 -7.12 2.42
CA GLU A 186 12.44 -8.43 1.77
C GLU A 186 12.57 -9.54 2.80
N PHE A 187 12.43 -10.80 2.36
CA PHE A 187 12.71 -11.98 3.19
C PHE A 187 14.06 -12.57 2.80
N ILE A 188 14.87 -12.88 3.81
CA ILE A 188 16.25 -13.34 3.64
C ILE A 188 16.48 -14.72 4.25
N GLY A 189 17.54 -15.39 3.81
CA GLY A 189 17.98 -16.70 4.28
C GLY A 189 18.90 -16.64 5.50
N GLN A 190 19.43 -15.46 5.85
CA GLN A 190 20.23 -15.29 7.06
C GLN A 190 19.39 -15.52 8.33
N PRO A 191 19.96 -16.14 9.37
CA PRO A 191 19.25 -16.36 10.63
C PRO A 191 18.91 -15.02 11.31
N PRO A 192 17.77 -14.90 12.00
CA PRO A 192 17.40 -13.66 12.68
C PRO A 192 18.43 -13.32 13.78
N ILE A 193 18.78 -12.04 13.89
CA ILE A 193 19.68 -11.51 14.94
C ILE A 193 18.91 -10.83 16.07
N HIS A 194 17.60 -10.61 15.89
CA HIS A 194 16.71 -10.06 16.89
C HIS A 194 15.50 -10.99 17.13
N PRO A 195 15.02 -11.09 18.38
CA PRO A 195 13.81 -11.86 18.68
C PRO A 195 12.57 -11.18 18.12
N GLY A 196 11.47 -11.93 18.01
CA GLY A 196 10.17 -11.32 17.80
C GLY A 196 9.68 -10.58 19.05
N ASN A 197 8.51 -9.97 18.94
CA ASN A 197 7.90 -9.16 19.99
C ASN A 197 8.76 -7.94 20.40
N ALA A 198 9.30 -7.23 19.42
CA ALA A 198 10.11 -6.03 19.60
C ALA A 198 9.58 -4.87 18.73
N ILE A 199 9.98 -3.65 19.05
CA ILE A 199 9.67 -2.46 18.23
C ILE A 199 10.93 -2.05 17.48
N THR A 200 10.84 -1.80 16.18
CA THR A 200 11.92 -1.28 15.35
C THR A 200 11.70 0.20 15.08
N VAL A 201 12.73 1.03 15.25
CA VAL A 201 12.67 2.47 15.03
C VAL A 201 13.80 2.88 14.09
N ASN A 202 13.44 3.51 12.98
CA ASN A 202 14.40 4.04 12.02
C ASN A 202 15.08 5.28 12.61
N TYR A 203 16.41 5.31 12.62
CA TYR A 203 17.14 6.52 13.02
C TYR A 203 17.78 7.26 11.82
N ASN A 204 17.87 6.60 10.67
CA ASN A 204 18.27 7.19 9.38
C ASN A 204 17.17 6.95 8.34
N GLY A 205 17.17 7.74 7.25
CA GLY A 205 16.17 7.63 6.20
C GLY A 205 14.80 8.14 6.66
N SER A 206 13.81 7.24 6.78
CA SER A 206 12.49 7.55 7.34
C SER A 206 12.56 7.66 8.87
N VAL A 207 13.24 8.70 9.38
CA VAL A 207 13.51 8.92 10.80
C VAL A 207 12.23 8.91 11.64
N ALA A 208 12.32 8.31 12.83
CA ALA A 208 11.24 8.14 13.81
C ALA A 208 10.06 7.29 13.32
N GLU A 209 10.18 6.67 12.14
CA GLU A 209 9.24 5.64 11.74
C GLU A 209 9.44 4.40 12.61
N ALA A 210 8.36 3.92 13.22
CA ALA A 210 8.38 2.79 14.14
C ALA A 210 7.39 1.69 13.74
N PHE A 211 7.78 0.43 13.98
CA PHE A 211 6.99 -0.76 13.64
C PHE A 211 7.11 -1.84 14.71
N TYR A 212 6.05 -2.62 14.89
CA TYR A 212 6.06 -3.80 15.75
C TYR A 212 6.45 -5.04 14.94
N GLN A 213 7.45 -5.80 15.40
CA GLN A 213 7.90 -7.02 14.77
C GLN A 213 7.40 -8.26 15.53
N PRO A 214 6.37 -8.98 15.04
CA PRO A 214 5.80 -10.12 15.76
C PRO A 214 6.66 -11.38 15.72
N LYS A 215 7.57 -11.49 14.76
CA LYS A 215 8.42 -12.67 14.52
C LYS A 215 9.90 -12.30 14.61
N PRO A 216 10.80 -13.25 14.91
CA PRO A 216 12.23 -13.02 14.82
C PRO A 216 12.64 -12.48 13.45
N PHE A 217 13.61 -11.57 13.43
CA PHE A 217 13.97 -10.81 12.24
C PHE A 217 15.45 -10.41 12.22
N TRP A 218 15.89 -9.89 11.06
CA TRP A 218 17.15 -9.19 10.90
C TRP A 218 16.86 -7.70 10.67
N ALA A 219 17.54 -6.79 11.37
CA ALA A 219 17.43 -5.35 11.13
C ALA A 219 18.71 -4.82 10.48
N SER A 220 18.59 -3.86 9.56
CA SER A 220 19.72 -3.13 9.01
C SER A 220 20.38 -2.24 10.06
N ASP A 221 21.61 -1.83 9.81
CA ASP A 221 22.37 -0.93 10.69
C ASP A 221 21.69 0.42 10.91
N ASP A 222 20.80 0.86 10.02
CA ASP A 222 20.01 2.10 10.13
C ASP A 222 18.77 2.00 11.04
N VAL A 223 18.55 0.85 11.68
CA VAL A 223 17.37 0.57 12.51
C VAL A 223 17.80 0.27 13.95
N ASN A 224 17.19 0.97 14.90
CA ASN A 224 17.26 0.63 16.32
C ASN A 224 16.16 -0.37 16.66
N VAL A 225 16.43 -1.30 17.56
CA VAL A 225 15.50 -2.32 18.03
C VAL A 225 15.26 -2.15 19.52
N LEU A 226 14.02 -1.92 19.91
CA LEU A 226 13.55 -1.78 21.28
C LEU A 226 13.01 -3.13 21.75
N CYS A 227 13.81 -3.84 22.55
CA CYS A 227 13.41 -5.10 23.16
C CYS A 227 12.76 -4.82 24.53
N PRO A 228 11.49 -5.20 24.78
CA PRO A 228 10.81 -4.84 26.01
C PRO A 228 11.42 -5.54 27.24
N LYS A 229 11.60 -4.79 28.33
CA LYS A 229 11.99 -5.30 29.66
C LYS A 229 10.79 -5.79 30.49
N PHE A 230 9.60 -5.74 29.91
CA PHE A 230 8.32 -6.11 30.50
C PHE A 230 7.56 -7.06 29.57
N LYS A 231 6.47 -7.66 30.05
CA LYS A 231 5.59 -8.48 29.20
C LYS A 231 4.80 -7.58 28.25
N MET A 232 5.26 -7.49 27.01
CA MET A 232 4.59 -6.74 25.94
C MET A 232 3.70 -7.66 25.12
N ASP A 233 2.47 -7.23 24.86
CA ASP A 233 1.59 -7.82 23.85
C ASP A 233 1.50 -6.89 22.61
N PRO A 234 0.88 -7.34 21.50
CA PRO A 234 0.76 -6.53 20.30
C PRO A 234 0.02 -5.20 20.50
N TYR A 235 -0.94 -5.12 21.43
CA TYR A 235 -1.70 -3.89 21.67
C TYR A 235 -0.85 -2.84 22.38
N ILE A 236 -0.08 -3.25 23.40
CA ILE A 236 0.90 -2.39 24.06
C ILE A 236 1.95 -1.93 23.05
N ALA A 237 2.45 -2.83 22.22
CA ALA A 237 3.45 -2.48 21.20
C ALA A 237 2.92 -1.46 20.19
N LEU A 238 1.70 -1.66 19.67
CA LEU A 238 1.07 -0.72 18.72
C LEU A 238 0.76 0.64 19.34
N PHE A 239 0.37 0.65 20.62
CA PHE A 239 0.21 1.88 21.38
C PHE A 239 1.54 2.64 21.50
N MET A 240 2.61 1.97 21.93
CA MET A 240 3.95 2.57 22.03
C MET A 240 4.47 3.05 20.66
N VAL A 241 4.27 2.27 19.59
CA VAL A 241 4.61 2.67 18.22
C VAL A 241 3.87 3.97 17.83
N THR A 242 2.60 4.10 18.20
CA THR A 242 1.82 5.31 17.92
C THR A 242 2.40 6.53 18.64
N LEU A 243 2.82 6.37 19.90
CA LEU A 243 3.48 7.44 20.67
C LEU A 243 4.83 7.82 20.07
N ILE A 244 5.70 6.85 19.77
CA ILE A 244 7.02 7.12 19.16
C ILE A 244 6.88 7.88 17.84
N LYS A 245 5.89 7.51 17.02
CA LYS A 245 5.64 8.18 15.74
C LYS A 245 5.05 9.58 15.88
N ALA A 246 4.42 9.89 17.01
CA ALA A 246 3.89 11.23 17.30
C ALA A 246 5.01 12.23 17.64
N GLU A 247 6.20 11.75 18.02
CA GLU A 247 7.39 12.56 18.31
C GLU A 247 8.21 12.92 17.04
N LYS A 248 7.70 12.57 15.84
CA LYS A 248 8.33 12.90 14.55
C LYS A 248 8.04 14.34 14.13
#